data_AF-A0A5C4NU32-F1
#
_entry.id   AF-A0A5C4NU32-F1
#
_cell.length_a   1.000
_cell.length_b   1.000
_cell.length_c   1.000
_cell.angle_alpha   90.00
_cell.angle_beta   90.00
_cell.angle_gamma   90.00
#
_symmetry.space_group_name_H-M   'P 1'
#
loop_
_entity.id
_entity.type
_entity.pdbx_description
1 polymer ?
#
loop_
_entity_poly.entity_id
_entity_poly.type
_entity_poly.pdbx_seq_one_letter_code
_entity_poly.pdbx_strand_id
1 'polypeptide(L)'
;MKQILAALCLMFCAHAQAINLTGVPNAHDPGTLTRDGDTYFNFTTGDGIWYSTSTDLLKWSAGPAPVFSTPPVWIANKIPNFSGSYWAPDVIHMNGYYYLYYSVSTFGTSVSAIGVARSASLKNPSWTDLGIVVQSYGGGGEINAIDPALFRDYDGKVYMSYGSFFGGIGVTEINQATGKTTGNVTTILGGGGKDIEAPYITRDGDNYYLFVNRGKCCQGAASTYYVEVQRASSVTGPYSGTRTVLPNLDGKYKGPGHIGVLKQDGCNYTSIHYYDVNDNGAAKLDILKMTYDSGWPSLTRNFSIASCGGISDGPTVLRSRLSGKALAVAGASTANGALVQQQTYTGAKHQQWYVVGHGDGYYSLINANSLLGLDDYNNSTTAGTNIAQWSYWGGLGQQWRFASPAAGYQTISNRYSNLTLDVLNLSTAENAQIIQWNLTNANNQQWSLSRP
;
A
#
# COMPACT_ATOMS: atom_id res chain seq x y z
N MET A 1 -40.29 50.81 2.81
CA MET A 1 -40.40 49.39 3.22
C MET A 1 -39.84 48.52 2.12
N LYS A 2 -38.62 48.00 2.29
CA LYS A 2 -38.01 46.98 1.42
C LYS A 2 -37.92 45.70 2.24
N GLN A 3 -38.65 44.65 1.85
CA GLN A 3 -38.54 43.33 2.46
C GLN A 3 -37.34 42.60 1.84
N ILE A 4 -36.44 42.12 2.70
CA ILE A 4 -35.31 41.27 2.35
C ILE A 4 -35.78 39.82 2.50
N LEU A 5 -35.81 39.05 1.40
CA LEU A 5 -35.94 37.59 1.45
C LEU A 5 -34.58 37.01 1.83
N ALA A 6 -34.50 36.35 3.00
CA ALA A 6 -33.40 35.48 3.36
C ALA A 6 -33.67 34.07 2.82
N ALA A 7 -32.86 33.60 1.87
CA ALA A 7 -32.86 32.22 1.43
C ALA A 7 -32.13 31.36 2.48
N LEU A 8 -32.86 30.51 3.18
CA LEU A 8 -32.33 29.55 4.13
C LEU A 8 -31.75 28.36 3.35
N CYS A 9 -30.42 28.30 3.22
CA CYS A 9 -29.73 27.15 2.65
C CYS A 9 -29.66 26.05 3.71
N LEU A 10 -30.59 25.10 3.68
CA LEU A 10 -30.58 23.90 4.52
C LEU A 10 -29.45 22.98 4.02
N MET A 11 -28.30 23.01 4.71
CA MET A 11 -27.26 21.98 4.56
C MET A 11 -27.80 20.68 5.17
N PHE A 12 -28.14 19.71 4.31
CA PHE A 12 -28.35 18.33 4.74
C PHE A 12 -26.98 17.74 5.11
N CYS A 13 -26.69 17.61 6.41
CA CYS A 13 -25.67 16.70 6.89
C CYS A 13 -26.14 15.27 6.65
N ALA A 14 -25.77 14.71 5.49
CA ALA A 14 -25.84 13.26 5.29
C ALA A 14 -24.96 12.61 6.37
N HIS A 15 -25.60 11.94 7.33
CA HIS A 15 -24.87 11.11 8.28
C HIS A 15 -24.23 10.00 7.47
N ALA A 16 -22.90 9.87 7.55
CA ALA A 16 -22.23 8.68 7.04
C ALA A 16 -22.92 7.45 7.63
N GLN A 17 -23.11 6.42 6.82
CA GLN A 17 -23.58 5.11 7.26
C GLN A 17 -22.39 4.15 7.25
N ALA A 18 -22.40 3.18 8.17
CA ALA A 18 -21.39 2.13 8.14
C ALA A 18 -21.49 1.33 6.83
N ILE A 19 -20.36 1.03 6.20
CA ILE A 19 -20.37 0.10 5.06
C ILE A 19 -20.81 -1.29 5.53
N ASN A 20 -21.55 -1.99 4.68
CA ASN A 20 -21.94 -3.37 4.93
C ASN A 20 -21.30 -4.28 3.89
N LEU A 21 -20.32 -5.06 4.32
CA LEU A 21 -19.66 -6.04 3.45
C LEU A 21 -20.55 -7.26 3.27
N THR A 22 -20.70 -7.72 2.03
CA THR A 22 -21.49 -8.92 1.70
C THR A 22 -20.69 -9.88 0.83
N GLY A 23 -21.04 -11.18 0.89
CA GLY A 23 -20.42 -12.20 0.05
C GLY A 23 -18.96 -12.54 0.39
N VAL A 24 -18.46 -12.13 1.57
CA VAL A 24 -17.12 -12.48 2.06
C VAL A 24 -17.14 -13.91 2.63
N PRO A 25 -16.50 -14.90 1.99
CA PRO A 25 -16.55 -16.29 2.43
C PRO A 25 -15.43 -16.56 3.45
N ASN A 26 -15.62 -16.13 4.71
CA ASN A 26 -14.63 -16.21 5.81
C ASN A 26 -13.30 -15.45 5.49
N ALA A 27 -12.83 -14.63 6.43
CA ALA A 27 -11.56 -13.94 6.25
C ALA A 27 -10.86 -13.83 7.60
N HIS A 28 -9.66 -14.40 7.64
CA HIS A 28 -8.79 -14.50 8.79
C HIS A 28 -7.39 -14.03 8.39
N ASP A 29 -6.82 -13.16 9.21
CA ASP A 29 -5.55 -12.47 8.96
C ASP A 29 -5.37 -11.95 7.51
N PRO A 30 -6.25 -11.04 7.02
CA PRO A 30 -6.12 -10.48 5.69
C PRO A 30 -4.99 -9.44 5.64
N GLY A 31 -4.13 -9.50 4.63
CA GLY A 31 -3.15 -8.45 4.36
C GLY A 31 -3.74 -7.22 3.66
N THR A 32 -2.88 -6.48 2.98
CA THR A 32 -3.19 -5.31 2.16
C THR A 32 -4.18 -5.67 1.06
N LEU A 33 -5.30 -4.93 0.98
CA LEU A 33 -6.15 -4.97 -0.21
C LEU A 33 -5.39 -4.37 -1.39
N THR A 34 -5.37 -5.09 -2.50
CA THR A 34 -4.73 -4.64 -3.75
C THR A 34 -5.72 -4.63 -4.89
N ARG A 35 -5.32 -4.07 -6.04
CA ARG A 35 -6.17 -3.95 -7.22
C ARG A 35 -5.42 -4.37 -8.47
N ASP A 36 -6.09 -5.15 -9.32
CA ASP A 36 -5.67 -5.42 -10.69
C ASP A 36 -6.75 -4.93 -11.66
N GLY A 37 -6.42 -3.93 -12.47
CA GLY A 37 -7.39 -3.19 -13.27
C GLY A 37 -8.49 -2.56 -12.41
N ASP A 38 -9.72 -3.02 -12.60
CA ASP A 38 -10.91 -2.56 -11.89
C ASP A 38 -11.25 -3.36 -10.63
N THR A 39 -10.56 -4.49 -10.40
CA THR A 39 -10.93 -5.51 -9.43
C THR A 39 -10.03 -5.47 -8.20
N TYR A 40 -10.61 -5.37 -7.02
CA TYR A 40 -9.94 -5.51 -5.72
C TYR A 40 -9.78 -6.97 -5.33
N PHE A 41 -8.72 -7.26 -4.59
CA PHE A 41 -8.37 -8.59 -4.10
C PHE A 41 -8.08 -8.54 -2.60
N ASN A 42 -8.62 -9.51 -1.88
CA ASN A 42 -8.35 -9.78 -0.46
C ASN A 42 -7.88 -11.23 -0.32
N PHE A 43 -6.63 -11.43 0.09
CA PHE A 43 -6.06 -12.75 0.39
C PHE A 43 -6.23 -13.06 1.88
N THR A 44 -6.44 -14.33 2.22
CA THR A 44 -6.72 -14.73 3.61
C THR A 44 -5.95 -15.99 4.00
N THR A 45 -5.68 -16.13 5.30
CA THR A 45 -5.17 -17.38 5.90
C THR A 45 -6.06 -18.56 5.53
N GLY A 46 -5.45 -19.69 5.18
CA GLY A 46 -6.16 -20.92 4.85
C GLY A 46 -5.39 -21.86 3.92
N ASP A 47 -6.03 -22.98 3.58
CA ASP A 47 -5.43 -24.01 2.74
C ASP A 47 -5.19 -23.49 1.32
N GLY A 48 -3.92 -23.51 0.89
CA GLY A 48 -3.51 -23.03 -0.44
C GLY A 48 -3.58 -21.51 -0.65
N ILE A 49 -3.96 -20.72 0.36
CA ILE A 49 -4.26 -19.27 0.27
C ILE A 49 -5.43 -18.99 -0.69
N TRP A 50 -6.62 -18.84 -0.13
CA TRP A 50 -7.78 -18.35 -0.89
C TRP A 50 -7.82 -16.82 -0.91
N TYR A 51 -8.59 -16.30 -1.86
CA TYR A 51 -8.86 -14.87 -1.96
C TYR A 51 -10.32 -14.60 -2.33
N SER A 52 -10.74 -13.37 -2.09
CA SER A 52 -12.02 -12.84 -2.54
C SER A 52 -11.79 -11.59 -3.39
N THR A 53 -12.75 -11.30 -4.27
CA THR A 53 -12.68 -10.17 -5.20
C THR A 53 -13.89 -9.26 -5.09
N SER A 54 -13.70 -7.98 -5.39
CA SER A 54 -14.75 -6.97 -5.42
C SER A 54 -14.46 -5.90 -6.47
N THR A 55 -15.48 -5.20 -6.98
CA THR A 55 -15.31 -4.03 -7.86
C THR A 55 -15.68 -2.71 -7.16
N ASP A 56 -16.28 -2.79 -5.98
CA ASP A 56 -16.85 -1.64 -5.24
C ASP A 56 -16.42 -1.57 -3.77
N LEU A 57 -15.62 -2.54 -3.29
CA LEU A 57 -15.22 -2.76 -1.90
C LEU A 57 -16.36 -3.15 -0.95
N LEU A 58 -17.59 -3.34 -1.45
CA LEU A 58 -18.78 -3.65 -0.64
C LEU A 58 -19.23 -5.10 -0.85
N LYS A 59 -19.36 -5.53 -2.12
CA LYS A 59 -19.75 -6.89 -2.47
C LYS A 59 -18.53 -7.68 -2.89
N TRP A 60 -18.31 -8.78 -2.19
CA TRP A 60 -17.20 -9.68 -2.41
C TRP A 60 -17.68 -11.01 -2.98
N SER A 61 -16.83 -11.69 -3.74
CA SER A 61 -17.05 -13.04 -4.26
C SER A 61 -15.79 -13.87 -4.05
N ALA A 62 -15.94 -15.18 -3.82
CA ALA A 62 -14.80 -16.08 -3.74
C ALA A 62 -14.02 -16.10 -5.07
N GLY A 63 -12.69 -16.15 -4.98
CA GLY A 63 -11.83 -16.48 -6.11
C GLY A 63 -12.12 -17.90 -6.61
N PRO A 64 -11.87 -18.20 -7.89
CA PRO A 64 -12.20 -19.50 -8.49
C PRO A 64 -11.25 -20.64 -8.06
N ALA A 65 -10.06 -20.33 -7.54
CA ALA A 65 -9.04 -21.28 -7.13
C ALA A 65 -8.08 -20.65 -6.10
N PRO A 66 -7.44 -21.44 -5.22
CA PRO A 66 -6.41 -20.95 -4.32
C PRO A 66 -5.12 -20.61 -5.09
N VAL A 67 -4.20 -19.89 -4.43
CA VAL A 67 -2.87 -19.57 -4.97
C VAL A 67 -2.05 -20.84 -5.21
N PHE A 68 -2.07 -21.76 -4.24
CA PHE A 68 -1.36 -23.03 -4.31
C PHE A 68 -2.34 -24.20 -4.27
N SER A 69 -2.42 -24.95 -5.37
CA SER A 69 -3.05 -26.28 -5.39
C SER A 69 -2.11 -27.36 -4.85
N THR A 70 -0.80 -27.16 -4.98
CA THR A 70 0.25 -28.04 -4.45
C THR A 70 1.27 -27.17 -3.71
N PRO A 71 1.65 -27.52 -2.47
CA PRO A 71 2.67 -26.77 -1.74
C PRO A 71 4.03 -26.76 -2.46
N PRO A 72 4.73 -25.60 -2.49
CA PRO A 72 6.13 -25.54 -2.88
C PRO A 72 7.00 -26.57 -2.13
N VAL A 73 7.89 -27.25 -2.88
CA VAL A 73 8.68 -28.40 -2.37
C VAL A 73 9.51 -28.05 -1.14
N TRP A 74 10.02 -26.82 -1.05
CA TRP A 74 10.83 -26.38 0.09
C TRP A 74 10.06 -26.38 1.42
N ILE A 75 8.72 -26.26 1.38
CA ILE A 75 7.90 -26.19 2.60
C ILE A 75 8.00 -27.49 3.39
N ALA A 76 7.99 -28.65 2.72
CA ALA A 76 8.08 -29.95 3.40
C ALA A 76 9.40 -30.12 4.19
N ASN A 77 10.49 -29.51 3.69
CA ASN A 77 11.78 -29.50 4.38
C ASN A 77 11.78 -28.55 5.58
N LYS A 78 11.06 -27.42 5.47
CA LYS A 78 11.03 -26.40 6.52
C LYS A 78 10.04 -26.73 7.63
N ILE A 79 8.86 -27.19 7.26
CA ILE A 79 7.74 -27.54 8.13
C ILE A 79 7.38 -29.01 7.85
N PRO A 80 8.03 -29.96 8.56
CA PRO A 80 7.65 -31.36 8.48
C PRO A 80 6.17 -31.55 8.81
N ASN A 81 5.46 -32.37 8.05
CA ASN A 81 4.01 -32.59 8.17
C ASN A 81 3.14 -31.33 7.96
N PHE A 82 3.59 -30.41 7.10
CA PHE A 82 2.80 -29.25 6.70
C PHE A 82 1.39 -29.67 6.23
N SER A 83 0.36 -29.10 6.87
CA SER A 83 -1.04 -29.47 6.65
C SER A 83 -1.68 -28.81 5.43
N GLY A 84 -0.98 -27.88 4.76
CA GLY A 84 -1.50 -27.12 3.63
C GLY A 84 -1.98 -25.70 3.98
N SER A 85 -2.01 -25.34 5.26
CA SER A 85 -2.49 -24.03 5.74
C SER A 85 -1.38 -22.97 5.73
N TYR A 86 -1.62 -21.89 5.00
CA TYR A 86 -0.72 -20.74 4.89
C TYR A 86 -1.31 -19.57 5.66
N TRP A 87 -0.48 -18.79 6.34
CA TRP A 87 -0.94 -17.75 7.25
C TRP A 87 -0.54 -16.36 6.78
N ALA A 88 -1.41 -15.38 7.06
CA ALA A 88 -1.15 -13.96 6.95
C ALA A 88 -0.60 -13.52 5.59
N PRO A 89 -1.32 -13.79 4.48
CA PRO A 89 -0.83 -13.40 3.17
C PRO A 89 -0.91 -11.88 2.97
N ASP A 90 0.17 -11.27 2.48
CA ASP A 90 0.20 -9.86 2.10
C ASP A 90 0.77 -9.66 0.69
N VAL A 91 0.30 -8.63 -0.02
CA VAL A 91 0.55 -8.46 -1.45
C VAL A 91 0.99 -7.05 -1.80
N ILE A 92 2.02 -6.94 -2.64
CA ILE A 92 2.48 -5.66 -3.17
C ILE A 92 2.83 -5.77 -4.66
N HIS A 93 2.50 -4.74 -5.44
CA HIS A 93 2.94 -4.66 -6.82
C HIS A 93 4.31 -3.99 -6.92
N MET A 94 5.27 -4.69 -7.52
CA MET A 94 6.61 -4.19 -7.79
C MET A 94 7.24 -4.90 -8.98
N ASN A 95 8.15 -4.24 -9.69
CA ASN A 95 8.91 -4.85 -10.78
C ASN A 95 8.06 -5.52 -11.89
N GLY A 96 6.81 -5.06 -12.08
CA GLY A 96 5.85 -5.58 -13.07
C GLY A 96 5.10 -6.84 -12.64
N TYR A 97 5.12 -7.19 -11.36
CA TYR A 97 4.39 -8.33 -10.81
C TYR A 97 3.73 -7.96 -9.48
N TYR A 98 2.67 -8.69 -9.14
CA TYR A 98 2.15 -8.80 -7.79
C TYR A 98 2.97 -9.85 -7.05
N TYR A 99 3.64 -9.47 -5.97
CA TYR A 99 4.34 -10.37 -5.07
C TYR A 99 3.46 -10.62 -3.86
N LEU A 100 3.12 -11.88 -3.61
CA LEU A 100 2.32 -12.35 -2.48
C LEU A 100 3.25 -13.06 -1.49
N TYR A 101 3.43 -12.45 -0.34
CA TYR A 101 4.17 -13.00 0.79
C TYR A 101 3.20 -13.75 1.69
N TYR A 102 3.67 -14.83 2.30
CA TYR A 102 2.86 -15.68 3.15
C TYR A 102 3.76 -16.37 4.16
N SER A 103 3.19 -16.84 5.27
CA SER A 103 3.94 -17.61 6.26
C SER A 103 3.48 -19.06 6.34
N VAL A 104 4.43 -19.94 6.69
CA VAL A 104 4.21 -21.34 7.05
C VAL A 104 4.90 -21.60 8.39
N SER A 105 4.23 -22.31 9.29
CA SER A 105 4.67 -22.39 10.67
C SER A 105 4.20 -23.66 11.37
N THR A 106 4.93 -24.06 12.41
CA THR A 106 4.44 -25.04 13.39
C THR A 106 3.82 -24.28 14.57
N PHE A 107 2.52 -24.46 14.79
CA PHE A 107 1.74 -23.71 15.77
C PHE A 107 2.36 -23.75 17.18
N GLY A 108 2.44 -22.59 17.83
CA GLY A 108 3.02 -22.43 19.17
C GLY A 108 4.55 -22.47 19.25
N THR A 109 5.24 -22.53 18.11
CA THR A 109 6.71 -22.49 18.03
C THR A 109 7.18 -21.31 17.17
N SER A 110 8.49 -21.02 17.20
CA SER A 110 9.14 -20.14 16.21
C SER A 110 9.83 -20.91 15.08
N VAL A 111 9.39 -22.14 14.77
CA VAL A 111 9.82 -22.87 13.56
C VAL A 111 8.92 -22.46 12.40
N SER A 112 9.36 -21.44 11.67
CA SER A 112 8.51 -20.74 10.69
C SER A 112 9.33 -20.25 9.50
N ALA A 113 8.66 -19.96 8.39
CA ALA A 113 9.24 -19.26 7.26
C ALA A 113 8.21 -18.37 6.56
N ILE A 114 8.70 -17.26 6.01
CA ILE A 114 7.97 -16.42 5.08
C ILE A 114 8.43 -16.80 3.68
N GLY A 115 7.49 -17.25 2.85
CA GLY A 115 7.68 -17.49 1.42
C GLY A 115 7.18 -16.32 0.59
N VAL A 116 7.51 -16.31 -0.70
CA VAL A 116 6.93 -15.36 -1.65
C VAL A 116 6.68 -16.04 -2.99
N ALA A 117 5.49 -15.80 -3.53
CA ALA A 117 5.15 -16.11 -4.92
C ALA A 117 4.83 -14.83 -5.67
N ARG A 118 4.91 -14.87 -7.00
CA ARG A 118 4.52 -13.72 -7.83
C ARG A 118 3.65 -14.10 -9.00
N SER A 119 2.83 -13.16 -9.45
CA SER A 119 2.09 -13.25 -10.71
C SER A 119 2.02 -11.90 -11.42
N ALA A 120 1.94 -11.91 -12.75
CA ALA A 120 1.84 -10.69 -13.55
C ALA A 120 0.42 -10.07 -13.50
N SER A 121 -0.60 -10.88 -13.22
CA SER A 121 -1.99 -10.46 -13.09
C SER A 121 -2.64 -11.22 -11.95
N LEU A 122 -3.54 -10.58 -11.22
CA LEU A 122 -4.40 -11.23 -10.23
C LEU A 122 -5.74 -11.64 -10.83
N LYS A 123 -6.19 -10.98 -11.91
CA LYS A 123 -7.38 -11.40 -12.67
C LYS A 123 -7.16 -12.69 -13.44
N ASN A 124 -5.94 -12.91 -13.93
CA ASN A 124 -5.52 -14.13 -14.62
C ASN A 124 -4.20 -14.66 -14.02
N PRO A 125 -4.26 -15.22 -12.80
CA PRO A 125 -3.07 -15.56 -12.06
C PRO A 125 -2.33 -16.76 -12.66
N SER A 126 -1.03 -16.57 -12.83
CA SER A 126 -0.03 -17.62 -13.03
C SER A 126 1.06 -17.42 -11.98
N TRP A 127 0.97 -18.20 -10.90
CA TRP A 127 1.84 -18.04 -9.73
C TRP A 127 3.17 -18.75 -9.94
N THR A 128 4.26 -18.03 -9.66
CA THR A 128 5.61 -18.60 -9.56
C THR A 128 6.09 -18.47 -8.13
N ASP A 129 6.35 -19.60 -7.45
CA ASP A 129 7.04 -19.60 -6.16
C ASP A 129 8.49 -19.17 -6.34
N LEU A 130 8.96 -18.29 -5.46
CA LEU A 130 10.34 -17.82 -5.45
C LEU A 130 11.11 -18.32 -4.23
N GLY A 131 10.51 -19.16 -3.39
CA GLY A 131 11.13 -19.73 -2.20
C GLY A 131 11.05 -18.84 -0.96
N ILE A 132 11.88 -19.18 0.03
CA ILE A 132 11.96 -18.52 1.35
C ILE A 132 12.51 -17.09 1.23
N VAL A 133 11.95 -16.18 2.03
CA VAL A 133 12.38 -14.78 2.23
C VAL A 133 13.12 -14.65 3.55
N VAL A 134 12.49 -15.08 4.65
CA VAL A 134 13.08 -15.18 5.99
C VAL A 134 12.59 -16.45 6.68
N GLN A 135 13.34 -16.93 7.66
CA GLN A 135 13.02 -18.16 8.39
C GLN A 135 13.51 -18.09 9.83
N SER A 136 12.82 -18.83 10.70
CA SER A 136 13.17 -19.00 12.12
C SER A 136 13.16 -20.47 12.52
N TYR A 137 13.93 -20.87 13.53
CA TYR A 137 14.28 -22.26 13.84
C TYR A 137 13.84 -22.73 15.24
N GLY A 138 12.94 -22.00 15.91
CA GLY A 138 12.44 -22.38 17.24
C GLY A 138 13.18 -21.69 18.40
N GLY A 139 14.04 -20.70 18.12
CA GLY A 139 14.73 -19.94 19.15
C GLY A 139 13.82 -18.95 19.89
N GLY A 140 13.94 -18.87 21.22
CA GLY A 140 13.12 -17.96 22.04
C GLY A 140 13.41 -16.46 21.82
N GLY A 141 14.64 -16.12 21.43
CA GLY A 141 15.06 -14.74 21.12
C GLY A 141 15.05 -14.41 19.63
N GLU A 142 14.64 -15.36 18.79
CA GLU A 142 14.60 -15.19 17.35
C GLU A 142 13.30 -14.50 16.94
N ILE A 143 13.36 -13.59 15.97
CA ILE A 143 12.15 -13.01 15.39
C ILE A 143 11.42 -14.13 14.64
N ASN A 144 10.21 -14.45 15.10
CA ASN A 144 9.42 -15.50 14.49
C ASN A 144 9.05 -15.12 13.04
N ALA A 145 9.37 -15.97 12.07
CA ALA A 145 9.16 -15.68 10.65
C ALA A 145 7.71 -15.91 10.22
N ILE A 146 6.78 -15.14 10.78
CA ILE A 146 5.35 -15.11 10.43
C ILE A 146 4.87 -13.67 10.26
N ASP A 147 3.65 -13.54 9.74
CA ASP A 147 2.92 -12.29 9.58
C ASP A 147 3.66 -11.22 8.76
N PRO A 148 4.03 -11.53 7.50
CA PRO A 148 4.60 -10.51 6.62
C PRO A 148 3.61 -9.38 6.37
N ALA A 149 4.09 -8.15 6.46
CA ALA A 149 3.37 -6.96 6.03
C ALA A 149 4.31 -6.03 5.26
N LEU A 150 3.89 -5.61 4.07
CA LEU A 150 4.66 -4.84 3.13
C LEU A 150 4.07 -3.46 2.91
N PHE A 151 4.96 -2.48 2.83
CA PHE A 151 4.59 -1.14 2.38
C PHE A 151 5.69 -0.54 1.51
N ARG A 152 5.30 0.45 0.70
CA ARG A 152 6.21 1.27 -0.10
C ARG A 152 6.37 2.64 0.55
N ASP A 153 7.61 3.04 0.81
CA ASP A 153 7.93 4.34 1.38
C ASP A 153 8.03 5.42 0.29
N TYR A 154 8.19 6.69 0.69
CA TYR A 154 8.21 7.84 -0.22
C TYR A 154 9.37 7.82 -1.20
N ASP A 155 10.47 7.15 -0.86
CA ASP A 155 11.61 6.93 -1.76
C ASP A 155 11.39 5.77 -2.75
N GLY A 156 10.24 5.10 -2.66
CA GLY A 156 9.89 3.96 -3.49
C GLY A 156 10.54 2.65 -3.06
N LYS A 157 11.29 2.60 -1.96
CA LYS A 157 11.72 1.34 -1.36
C LYS A 157 10.53 0.58 -0.79
N VAL A 158 10.67 -0.74 -0.75
CA VAL A 158 9.68 -1.64 -0.17
C VAL A 158 10.29 -2.25 1.08
N TYR A 159 9.56 -2.18 2.18
CA TYR A 159 9.94 -2.79 3.44
C TYR A 159 8.94 -3.87 3.82
N MET A 160 9.41 -4.89 4.51
CA MET A 160 8.58 -5.93 5.12
C MET A 160 8.80 -5.89 6.63
N SER A 161 7.73 -5.61 7.39
CA SER A 161 7.68 -5.94 8.81
C SER A 161 7.15 -7.35 9.00
N TYR A 162 7.62 -8.03 10.03
CA TYR A 162 7.15 -9.38 10.38
C TYR A 162 7.50 -9.70 11.83
N GLY A 163 6.88 -10.72 12.41
CA GLY A 163 7.24 -11.16 13.76
C GLY A 163 6.06 -11.45 14.67
N SER A 164 6.32 -12.28 15.67
CA SER A 164 5.42 -12.52 16.79
C SER A 164 6.18 -12.94 18.04
N PHE A 165 5.62 -12.61 19.20
CA PHE A 165 6.05 -12.95 20.54
C PHE A 165 7.58 -12.98 20.73
N PHE A 166 8.15 -14.20 20.83
CA PHE A 166 9.56 -14.59 20.81
C PHE A 166 10.59 -13.43 20.80
N GLY A 167 11.31 -13.25 19.69
CA GLY A 167 12.25 -12.15 19.44
C GLY A 167 11.58 -10.82 19.08
N GLY A 168 10.25 -10.75 19.08
CA GLY A 168 9.48 -9.54 18.79
C GLY A 168 9.26 -9.30 17.29
N ILE A 169 9.25 -8.03 16.92
CA ILE A 169 8.94 -7.53 15.58
C ILE A 169 10.22 -7.07 14.89
N GLY A 170 10.41 -7.53 13.66
CA GLY A 170 11.48 -7.13 12.76
C GLY A 170 11.00 -6.28 11.58
N VAL A 171 11.91 -5.53 10.98
CA VAL A 171 11.75 -4.91 9.66
C VAL A 171 12.99 -5.14 8.81
N THR A 172 12.77 -5.36 7.51
CA THR A 172 13.83 -5.48 6.49
C THR A 172 13.42 -4.79 5.21
N GLU A 173 14.38 -4.25 4.47
CA GLU A 173 14.17 -3.81 3.09
C GLU A 173 14.06 -5.04 2.18
N ILE A 174 13.21 -4.94 1.15
CA ILE A 174 12.99 -5.94 0.12
C ILE A 174 13.64 -5.47 -1.19
N ASN A 175 14.50 -6.32 -1.74
CA ASN A 175 14.99 -6.17 -3.09
C ASN A 175 13.84 -6.41 -4.09
N GLN A 176 13.39 -5.33 -4.72
CA GLN A 176 12.23 -5.37 -5.62
C GLN A 176 12.47 -6.15 -6.91
N ALA A 177 13.73 -6.40 -7.29
CA ALA A 177 14.05 -7.23 -8.45
C ALA A 177 13.82 -8.72 -8.18
N THR A 178 14.10 -9.16 -6.94
CA THR A 178 14.08 -10.59 -6.55
C THR A 178 12.90 -10.98 -5.65
N GLY A 179 12.28 -10.02 -4.97
CA GLY A 179 11.29 -10.28 -3.91
C GLY A 179 11.90 -10.84 -2.62
N LYS A 180 13.21 -10.67 -2.43
CA LYS A 180 13.95 -11.19 -1.26
C LYS A 180 14.44 -10.05 -0.37
N THR A 181 14.83 -10.36 0.85
CA THR A 181 15.44 -9.36 1.74
C THR A 181 16.76 -8.87 1.15
N THR A 182 17.16 -7.65 1.53
CA THR A 182 18.52 -7.14 1.28
C THR A 182 19.55 -7.67 2.28
N GLY A 183 19.14 -8.54 3.21
CA GLY A 183 20.00 -9.22 4.19
C GLY A 183 19.99 -8.64 5.60
N ASN A 184 19.52 -7.40 5.79
CA ASN A 184 19.52 -6.73 7.10
C ASN A 184 18.12 -6.73 7.73
N VAL A 185 17.95 -7.47 8.83
CA VAL A 185 16.75 -7.39 9.68
C VAL A 185 17.07 -6.58 10.92
N THR A 186 16.24 -5.58 11.21
CA THR A 186 16.30 -4.79 12.45
C THR A 186 15.14 -5.16 13.36
N THR A 187 15.40 -5.55 14.61
CA THR A 187 14.35 -5.69 15.63
C THR A 187 13.89 -4.30 16.05
N ILE A 188 12.60 -4.00 15.90
CA ILE A 188 12.04 -2.65 16.12
C ILE A 188 11.12 -2.55 17.33
N LEU A 189 10.59 -3.68 17.82
CA LEU A 189 9.69 -3.70 18.96
C LEU A 189 9.60 -5.09 19.60
N GLY A 190 9.28 -5.17 20.89
CA GLY A 190 8.98 -6.44 21.56
C GLY A 190 10.20 -7.17 22.11
N GLY A 191 10.27 -8.49 21.88
CA GLY A 191 11.30 -9.39 22.40
C GLY A 191 11.00 -9.94 23.79
N GLY A 192 11.68 -11.03 24.14
CA GLY A 192 11.52 -11.69 25.44
C GLY A 192 10.16 -12.35 25.65
N GLY A 193 9.48 -12.76 24.56
CA GLY A 193 8.18 -13.42 24.62
C GLY A 193 7.00 -12.52 24.96
N LYS A 194 7.16 -11.19 24.88
CA LYS A 194 6.06 -10.23 25.04
C LYS A 194 4.93 -10.53 24.04
N ASP A 195 3.69 -10.29 24.45
CA ASP A 195 2.47 -10.57 23.69
C ASP A 195 2.22 -9.62 22.51
N ILE A 196 3.05 -9.71 21.46
CA ILE A 196 3.03 -8.80 20.32
C ILE A 196 3.21 -9.52 19.00
N GLU A 197 2.39 -9.23 17.99
CA GLU A 197 2.48 -9.87 16.66
C GLU A 197 1.77 -9.07 15.56
N ALA A 198 1.67 -9.65 14.35
CA ALA A 198 0.97 -9.09 13.19
C ALA A 198 1.30 -7.61 12.92
N PRO A 199 2.58 -7.28 12.68
CA PRO A 199 3.00 -5.90 12.51
C PRO A 199 2.54 -5.36 11.15
N TYR A 200 2.16 -4.09 11.08
CA TYR A 200 2.03 -3.36 9.81
C TYR A 200 2.65 -1.97 9.96
N ILE A 201 3.52 -1.58 9.01
CA ILE A 201 4.10 -0.24 8.97
C ILE A 201 3.47 0.57 7.84
N THR A 202 3.10 1.82 8.12
CA THR A 202 2.76 2.81 7.10
C THR A 202 3.37 4.16 7.44
N ARG A 203 3.34 5.09 6.49
CA ARG A 203 3.84 6.46 6.66
C ARG A 203 2.80 7.50 6.25
N ASP A 204 2.66 8.52 7.10
CA ASP A 204 1.83 9.70 6.88
C ASP A 204 2.56 10.94 7.43
N GLY A 205 2.79 11.92 6.56
CA GLY A 205 3.72 13.02 6.78
C GLY A 205 5.12 12.51 7.16
N ASP A 206 5.71 13.13 8.18
CA ASP A 206 7.05 12.78 8.64
C ASP A 206 7.09 11.57 9.57
N ASN A 207 5.95 10.91 9.83
CA ASN A 207 5.83 9.88 10.84
C ASN A 207 5.57 8.50 10.21
N TYR A 208 6.29 7.51 10.73
CA TYR A 208 5.99 6.09 10.55
C TYR A 208 5.09 5.62 11.67
N TYR A 209 4.11 4.79 11.34
CA TYR A 209 3.17 4.18 12.28
C TYR A 209 3.32 2.67 12.20
N LEU A 210 3.62 2.03 13.33
CA LEU A 210 3.67 0.59 13.48
C LEU A 210 2.42 0.14 14.22
N PHE A 211 1.55 -0.58 13.53
CA PHE A 211 0.43 -1.28 14.12
C PHE A 211 0.85 -2.68 14.54
N VAL A 212 0.33 -3.17 15.65
CA VAL A 212 0.57 -4.53 16.16
C VAL A 212 -0.68 -5.08 16.84
N ASN A 213 -0.85 -6.38 16.77
CA ASN A 213 -1.80 -7.10 17.59
C ASN A 213 -1.22 -7.44 18.97
N ARG A 214 -2.09 -7.43 19.97
CA ARG A 214 -1.84 -7.85 21.35
C ARG A 214 -2.89 -8.87 21.78
N GLY A 215 -2.59 -9.70 22.77
CA GLY A 215 -3.50 -10.75 23.23
C GLY A 215 -3.43 -12.03 22.39
N LYS A 216 -4.52 -12.80 22.35
CA LYS A 216 -4.58 -14.12 21.68
C LYS A 216 -5.51 -14.13 20.47
N CYS A 217 -4.95 -14.54 19.33
CA CYS A 217 -5.66 -14.77 18.08
C CYS A 217 -6.51 -16.04 18.14
N CYS A 218 -7.29 -16.26 17.08
CA CYS A 218 -7.70 -17.59 16.62
C CYS A 218 -8.58 -18.39 17.59
N GLN A 219 -9.30 -17.71 18.48
CA GLN A 219 -10.18 -18.30 19.49
C GLN A 219 -11.65 -17.92 19.30
N GLY A 220 -12.03 -17.46 18.09
CA GLY A 220 -13.40 -17.05 17.78
C GLY A 220 -13.92 -16.00 18.77
N ALA A 221 -15.11 -16.22 19.32
CA ALA A 221 -15.72 -15.34 20.31
C ALA A 221 -14.89 -15.20 21.61
N ALA A 222 -13.96 -16.12 21.90
CA ALA A 222 -13.07 -16.07 23.05
C ALA A 222 -11.74 -15.34 22.78
N SER A 223 -11.51 -14.83 21.56
CA SER A 223 -10.29 -14.08 21.23
C SER A 223 -10.12 -12.85 22.12
N THR A 224 -8.89 -12.59 22.55
CA THR A 224 -8.50 -11.41 23.34
C THR A 224 -7.74 -10.37 22.51
N TYR A 225 -7.75 -10.52 21.18
CA TYR A 225 -7.06 -9.61 20.28
C TYR A 225 -7.54 -8.17 20.37
N TYR A 226 -6.60 -7.24 20.30
CA TYR A 226 -6.83 -5.82 20.06
C TYR A 226 -5.61 -5.27 19.32
N VAL A 227 -5.77 -4.09 18.71
CA VAL A 227 -4.71 -3.46 17.92
C VAL A 227 -4.20 -2.21 18.61
N GLU A 228 -2.89 -2.14 18.75
CA GLU A 228 -2.16 -0.95 19.16
C GLU A 228 -1.40 -0.33 18.00
N VAL A 229 -1.11 0.97 18.11
CA VAL A 229 -0.23 1.70 17.21
C VAL A 229 0.85 2.44 17.99
N GLN A 230 2.03 2.54 17.41
CA GLN A 230 3.15 3.36 17.87
C GLN A 230 3.72 4.17 16.72
N ARG A 231 4.47 5.23 17.03
CA ARG A 231 4.99 6.18 16.04
C ARG A 231 6.51 6.35 16.13
N ALA A 232 7.16 6.58 15.00
CA ALA A 232 8.60 6.86 14.87
C ALA A 232 8.88 7.87 13.74
N SER A 233 10.08 8.43 13.72
CA SER A 233 10.59 9.29 12.63
C SER A 233 11.44 8.52 11.60
N SER A 234 11.64 7.22 11.81
CA SER A 234 12.36 6.31 10.92
C SER A 234 11.63 4.97 10.87
N VAL A 235 11.69 4.29 9.73
CA VAL A 235 11.15 2.93 9.53
C VAL A 235 11.76 1.91 10.49
N THR A 236 12.98 2.15 10.97
CA THR A 236 13.67 1.30 11.96
C THR A 236 13.40 1.71 13.42
N GLY A 237 12.49 2.67 13.64
CA GLY A 237 12.20 3.19 14.97
C GLY A 237 13.21 4.23 15.48
N PRO A 238 13.30 4.45 16.80
CA PRO A 238 12.52 3.79 17.84
C PRO A 238 11.02 4.16 17.77
N TYR A 239 10.15 3.17 17.94
CA TYR A 239 8.70 3.35 18.01
C TYR A 239 8.26 3.65 19.45
N SER A 240 7.36 4.62 19.61
CA SER A 240 6.89 5.07 20.93
C SER A 240 5.46 5.62 20.88
N GLY A 241 4.91 5.98 22.05
CA GLY A 241 3.60 6.62 22.16
C GLY A 241 2.42 5.67 21.91
N THR A 242 2.46 4.45 22.47
CA THR A 242 1.43 3.42 22.31
C THR A 242 0.00 3.95 22.48
N ARG A 243 -0.89 3.59 21.55
CA ARG A 243 -2.33 3.82 21.63
C ARG A 243 -3.09 2.60 21.15
N THR A 244 -4.17 2.22 21.84
CA THR A 244 -5.13 1.25 21.31
C THR A 244 -5.99 1.94 20.24
N VAL A 245 -5.97 1.43 19.00
CA VAL A 245 -6.76 1.96 17.88
C VAL A 245 -7.98 1.11 17.56
N LEU A 246 -7.94 -0.19 17.90
CA LEU A 246 -9.09 -1.07 17.84
C LEU A 246 -9.17 -1.86 19.14
N PRO A 247 -10.21 -1.64 19.98
CA PRO A 247 -10.37 -2.39 21.21
C PRO A 247 -10.74 -3.84 20.92
N ASN A 248 -10.65 -4.70 21.94
CA ASN A 248 -10.95 -6.12 21.77
C ASN A 248 -12.42 -6.41 21.44
N LEU A 249 -13.35 -5.54 21.85
CA LEU A 249 -14.77 -5.69 21.57
C LEU A 249 -15.36 -4.32 21.23
N ASP A 250 -16.04 -4.26 20.10
CA ASP A 250 -16.88 -3.13 19.67
C ASP A 250 -18.16 -3.71 19.04
N GLY A 251 -19.30 -3.62 19.74
CA GLY A 251 -20.54 -4.23 19.29
C GLY A 251 -20.39 -5.74 19.01
N LYS A 252 -20.59 -6.15 17.75
CA LYS A 252 -20.41 -7.55 17.31
C LYS A 252 -18.96 -7.92 16.94
N TYR A 253 -18.08 -6.92 16.82
CA TYR A 253 -16.73 -7.06 16.32
C TYR A 253 -15.78 -7.43 17.47
N LYS A 254 -15.38 -8.70 17.55
CA LYS A 254 -14.48 -9.22 18.58
C LYS A 254 -13.10 -9.53 18.00
N GLY A 255 -12.05 -9.28 18.77
CA GLY A 255 -10.70 -9.72 18.42
C GLY A 255 -10.18 -9.19 17.08
N PRO A 256 -10.28 -7.89 16.79
CA PRO A 256 -9.82 -7.36 15.51
C PRO A 256 -8.31 -7.52 15.35
N GLY A 257 -7.84 -7.79 14.14
CA GLY A 257 -6.41 -7.93 13.91
C GLY A 257 -5.99 -8.15 12.47
N HIS A 258 -4.67 -8.15 12.31
CA HIS A 258 -3.95 -8.25 11.05
C HIS A 258 -4.32 -7.10 10.10
N ILE A 259 -3.54 -6.02 10.17
CA ILE A 259 -3.82 -4.81 9.40
C ILE A 259 -3.19 -4.90 8.02
N GLY A 260 -3.97 -4.52 7.00
CA GLY A 260 -3.47 -4.10 5.70
C GLY A 260 -3.95 -2.68 5.37
N VAL A 261 -3.22 -1.91 4.56
CA VAL A 261 -3.60 -0.53 4.20
C VAL A 261 -3.68 -0.33 2.69
N LEU A 262 -4.86 0.04 2.21
CA LEU A 262 -5.14 0.49 0.86
C LEU A 262 -5.18 2.02 0.80
N LYS A 263 -4.24 2.62 0.07
CA LYS A 263 -4.21 4.06 -0.22
C LYS A 263 -4.84 4.34 -1.58
N GLN A 264 -6.09 4.82 -1.57
CA GLN A 264 -6.92 4.97 -2.76
C GLN A 264 -7.60 6.32 -2.82
N ASP A 265 -7.42 7.01 -3.94
CA ASP A 265 -8.09 8.28 -4.28
C ASP A 265 -7.93 9.34 -3.16
N GLY A 266 -6.74 9.36 -2.54
CA GLY A 266 -6.41 10.20 -1.39
C GLY A 266 -6.94 9.70 -0.04
N CYS A 267 -7.67 8.60 0.00
CA CYS A 267 -8.16 7.98 1.23
C CYS A 267 -7.24 6.86 1.69
N ASN A 268 -7.21 6.60 3.00
CA ASN A 268 -6.62 5.41 3.59
C ASN A 268 -7.75 4.48 4.05
N TYR A 269 -7.80 3.26 3.53
CA TYR A 269 -8.69 2.19 3.97
C TYR A 269 -7.86 1.07 4.59
N THR A 270 -8.37 0.46 5.65
CA THR A 270 -7.69 -0.59 6.39
C THR A 270 -8.49 -1.89 6.31
N SER A 271 -7.88 -2.96 5.83
CA SER A 271 -8.40 -4.31 5.96
C SER A 271 -7.99 -4.89 7.31
N ILE A 272 -8.92 -5.59 7.96
CA ILE A 272 -8.68 -6.43 9.14
C ILE A 272 -9.58 -7.66 9.08
N HIS A 273 -9.29 -8.65 9.94
CA HIS A 273 -10.34 -9.56 10.38
C HIS A 273 -11.00 -9.10 11.68
N TYR A 274 -12.17 -9.64 11.97
CA TYR A 274 -12.77 -9.74 13.30
C TYR A 274 -13.52 -11.07 13.44
N TYR A 275 -13.78 -11.51 14.66
CA TYR A 275 -14.70 -12.62 14.96
C TYR A 275 -16.09 -12.05 15.26
N ASP A 276 -17.09 -12.46 14.48
CA ASP A 276 -18.47 -12.00 14.66
C ASP A 276 -19.15 -12.80 15.78
N VAL A 277 -19.37 -12.16 16.94
CA VAL A 277 -19.99 -12.83 18.10
C VAL A 277 -21.45 -13.21 17.87
N ASN A 278 -22.10 -12.59 16.88
CA ASN A 278 -23.46 -12.95 16.48
C ASN A 278 -23.49 -14.13 15.49
N ASP A 279 -22.33 -14.60 15.05
CA ASP A 279 -22.16 -15.69 14.08
C ASP A 279 -21.11 -16.69 14.59
N ASN A 280 -21.29 -17.14 15.83
CA ASN A 280 -20.46 -18.15 16.49
C ASN A 280 -18.94 -17.86 16.50
N GLY A 281 -18.55 -16.59 16.40
CA GLY A 281 -17.16 -16.19 16.31
C GLY A 281 -16.51 -16.52 14.96
N ALA A 282 -17.27 -16.57 13.87
CA ALA A 282 -16.73 -16.70 12.52
C ALA A 282 -15.83 -15.50 12.18
N ALA A 283 -14.68 -15.78 11.56
CA ALA A 283 -13.74 -14.73 11.14
C ALA A 283 -14.24 -14.05 9.85
N LYS A 284 -14.32 -12.72 9.85
CA LYS A 284 -14.85 -11.94 8.73
C LYS A 284 -13.93 -10.77 8.41
N LEU A 285 -13.88 -10.41 7.13
CA LEU A 285 -13.23 -9.19 6.67
C LEU A 285 -14.01 -8.00 7.22
N ASP A 286 -13.29 -6.99 7.66
CA ASP A 286 -13.79 -5.65 7.86
C ASP A 286 -12.93 -4.68 7.05
N ILE A 287 -13.55 -3.57 6.63
CA ILE A 287 -12.83 -2.47 6.01
C ILE A 287 -13.17 -1.21 6.80
N LEU A 288 -12.14 -0.55 7.31
CA LEU A 288 -12.27 0.69 8.07
C LEU A 288 -11.66 1.84 7.30
N LYS A 289 -12.16 3.05 7.51
CA LYS A 289 -11.48 4.26 7.06
C LYS A 289 -10.47 4.69 8.10
N MET A 290 -9.23 4.90 7.67
CA MET A 290 -8.18 5.49 8.48
C MET A 290 -8.07 6.98 8.19
N THR A 291 -8.09 7.79 9.25
CA THR A 291 -7.86 9.23 9.20
C THR A 291 -6.82 9.60 10.26
N TYR A 292 -6.12 10.72 10.08
CA TYR A 292 -5.17 11.22 11.06
C TYR A 292 -5.73 12.45 11.73
N ASP A 293 -5.84 12.40 13.06
CA ASP A 293 -6.19 13.55 13.89
C ASP A 293 -5.03 13.84 14.85
N SER A 294 -4.59 15.09 14.86
CA SER A 294 -3.48 15.55 15.71
C SER A 294 -2.22 14.65 15.60
N GLY A 295 -1.95 14.14 14.38
CA GLY A 295 -0.81 13.28 14.06
C GLY A 295 -0.93 11.83 14.55
N TRP A 296 -2.13 11.32 14.83
CA TRP A 296 -2.37 9.92 15.19
C TRP A 296 -3.51 9.31 14.36
N PRO A 297 -3.40 8.04 13.95
CA PRO A 297 -4.45 7.38 13.19
C PRO A 297 -5.67 7.09 14.08
N SER A 298 -6.84 7.27 13.49
CA SER A 298 -8.14 6.82 13.98
C SER A 298 -8.80 5.96 12.92
N LEU A 299 -9.35 4.82 13.34
CA LEU A 299 -10.00 3.84 12.48
C LEU A 299 -11.50 3.85 12.76
N THR A 300 -12.32 4.03 11.72
CA THR A 300 -13.78 4.07 11.87
C THR A 300 -14.48 3.19 10.85
N ARG A 301 -15.56 2.53 11.29
CA ARG A 301 -16.51 1.80 10.44
C ARG A 301 -17.55 2.73 9.80
N ASN A 302 -17.70 3.94 10.33
CA ASN A 302 -18.71 4.87 9.87
C ASN A 302 -18.17 5.77 8.74
N PHE A 303 -18.27 5.28 7.49
CA PHE A 303 -17.83 6.00 6.30
C PHE A 303 -18.52 5.46 5.06
N SER A 304 -18.51 6.25 3.98
CA SER A 304 -18.86 5.79 2.64
C SER A 304 -17.61 5.69 1.78
N ILE A 305 -17.59 4.73 0.84
CA ILE A 305 -16.56 4.65 -0.20
C ILE A 305 -16.74 5.82 -1.16
N ALA A 306 -15.80 6.76 -1.13
CA ALA A 306 -15.76 7.91 -2.01
C ALA A 306 -14.30 8.38 -2.16
N SER A 307 -14.04 9.18 -3.19
CA SER A 307 -12.74 9.85 -3.32
C SER A 307 -12.55 10.88 -2.20
N CYS A 308 -11.33 10.97 -1.69
CA CYS A 308 -10.90 12.02 -0.76
C CYS A 308 -10.22 13.19 -1.50
N GLY A 309 -10.37 13.27 -2.83
CA GLY A 309 -9.80 14.33 -3.66
C GLY A 309 -8.32 14.16 -4.00
N GLY A 310 -7.73 13.00 -3.72
CA GLY A 310 -6.34 12.67 -4.05
C GLY A 310 -6.20 11.61 -5.13
N ILE A 311 -4.98 11.11 -5.29
CA ILE A 311 -4.61 10.06 -6.24
C ILE A 311 -4.41 8.74 -5.49
N SER A 312 -4.72 7.63 -6.16
CA SER A 312 -4.46 6.29 -5.66
C SER A 312 -2.96 5.94 -5.73
N ASP A 313 -2.43 5.27 -4.71
CA ASP A 313 -1.02 4.86 -4.70
C ASP A 313 -0.75 3.67 -5.64
N GLY A 314 0.49 3.56 -6.09
CA GLY A 314 1.03 2.42 -6.83
C GLY A 314 1.36 2.73 -8.29
N PRO A 315 1.60 1.68 -9.11
CA PRO A 315 2.07 1.84 -10.48
C PRO A 315 1.06 2.59 -11.34
N THR A 316 1.52 3.62 -12.03
CA THR A 316 0.71 4.55 -12.82
C THR A 316 1.44 4.92 -14.10
N VAL A 317 0.69 5.05 -15.18
CA VAL A 317 1.14 5.65 -16.45
C VAL A 317 0.48 7.02 -16.57
N LEU A 318 1.30 8.06 -16.77
CA LEU A 318 0.83 9.42 -16.98
C LEU A 318 0.91 9.74 -18.47
N ARG A 319 -0.22 10.08 -19.12
CA ARG A 319 -0.26 10.41 -20.56
C ARG A 319 -0.69 11.85 -20.79
N SER A 320 0.06 12.56 -21.60
CA SER A 320 -0.27 13.94 -21.98
C SER A 320 -1.64 13.98 -22.68
N ARG A 321 -2.51 14.89 -22.26
CA ARG A 321 -3.80 15.14 -22.90
C ARG A 321 -3.62 15.63 -24.33
N LEU A 322 -2.56 16.37 -24.61
CA LEU A 322 -2.29 16.93 -25.93
C LEU A 322 -1.90 15.87 -26.96
N SER A 323 -1.01 14.94 -26.58
CA SER A 323 -0.37 14.01 -27.53
C SER A 323 -0.78 12.54 -27.33
N GLY A 324 -1.36 12.19 -26.19
CA GLY A 324 -1.60 10.79 -25.77
C GLY A 324 -0.33 10.03 -25.36
N LYS A 325 0.85 10.66 -25.43
CA LYS A 325 2.15 10.03 -25.12
C LYS A 325 2.41 9.97 -23.62
N ALA A 326 3.10 8.94 -23.18
CA ALA A 326 3.43 8.69 -21.79
C ALA A 326 4.64 9.50 -21.31
N LEU A 327 4.61 9.90 -20.04
CA LEU A 327 5.75 10.45 -19.30
C LEU A 327 6.82 9.38 -19.12
N ALA A 328 8.01 9.60 -19.68
CA ALA A 328 9.05 8.57 -19.79
C ALA A 328 10.45 9.14 -19.52
N VAL A 329 11.32 8.33 -18.93
CA VAL A 329 12.74 8.66 -18.78
C VAL A 329 13.47 8.44 -20.10
N ALA A 330 14.28 9.41 -20.53
CA ALA A 330 15.01 9.34 -21.79
C ALA A 330 15.95 8.13 -21.86
N GLY A 331 15.86 7.38 -22.96
CA GLY A 331 16.67 6.20 -23.23
C GLY A 331 16.52 5.06 -22.22
N ALA A 332 15.45 5.04 -21.41
CA ALA A 332 15.28 4.12 -20.28
C ALA A 332 16.47 4.15 -19.29
N SER A 333 17.18 5.29 -19.23
CA SER A 333 18.34 5.47 -18.37
C SER A 333 17.97 5.25 -16.89
N THR A 334 18.91 4.70 -16.13
CA THR A 334 18.82 4.58 -14.67
C THR A 334 19.75 5.54 -13.93
N ALA A 335 20.39 6.45 -14.66
CA ALA A 335 21.31 7.44 -14.09
C ALA A 335 20.57 8.69 -13.59
N ASN A 336 21.12 9.31 -12.54
CA ASN A 336 20.76 10.65 -12.11
C ASN A 336 20.95 11.66 -13.25
N GLY A 337 20.02 12.59 -13.38
CA GLY A 337 20.06 13.67 -14.38
C GLY A 337 19.56 13.25 -15.76
N ALA A 338 19.14 11.99 -15.94
CA ALA A 338 18.45 11.60 -17.15
C ALA A 338 17.14 12.40 -17.25
N LEU A 339 16.95 13.05 -18.39
CA LEU A 339 15.80 13.91 -18.64
C LEU A 339 14.51 13.10 -18.78
N VAL A 340 13.39 13.74 -18.46
CA VAL A 340 12.06 13.22 -18.67
C VAL A 340 11.46 13.82 -19.94
N GLN A 341 10.85 12.98 -20.75
CA GLN A 341 10.29 13.31 -22.05
C GLN A 341 8.96 12.58 -22.26
N GLN A 342 8.23 12.93 -23.31
CA GLN A 342 7.07 12.14 -23.73
C GLN A 342 7.44 11.09 -24.78
N GLN A 343 6.86 9.90 -24.69
CA GLN A 343 7.04 8.81 -25.66
C GLN A 343 5.74 8.03 -25.91
N THR A 344 5.60 7.41 -27.08
CA THR A 344 4.54 6.41 -27.28
C THR A 344 4.63 5.30 -26.24
N TYR A 345 3.52 4.97 -25.59
CA TYR A 345 3.48 3.94 -24.55
C TYR A 345 3.66 2.54 -25.15
N THR A 346 4.64 1.79 -24.66
CA THR A 346 4.96 0.43 -25.10
C THR A 346 4.80 -0.61 -23.99
N GLY A 347 4.39 -0.20 -22.79
CA GLY A 347 4.38 -1.06 -21.60
C GLY A 347 5.74 -1.15 -20.88
N ALA A 348 6.75 -0.38 -21.33
CA ALA A 348 8.07 -0.40 -20.73
C ALA A 348 8.09 0.27 -19.35
N LYS A 349 8.89 -0.27 -18.43
CA LYS A 349 8.96 0.17 -17.02
C LYS A 349 9.41 1.62 -16.86
N HIS A 350 10.24 2.15 -17.77
CA HIS A 350 10.71 3.53 -17.71
C HIS A 350 9.61 4.55 -18.06
N GLN A 351 8.44 4.07 -18.53
CA GLN A 351 7.23 4.85 -18.81
C GLN A 351 6.17 4.69 -17.70
N GLN A 352 6.51 4.01 -16.62
CA GLN A 352 5.64 3.75 -15.47
C GLN A 352 6.25 4.38 -14.22
N TRP A 353 5.38 4.88 -13.35
CA TRP A 353 5.76 5.58 -12.12
C TRP A 353 4.96 5.03 -10.95
N TYR A 354 5.61 4.73 -9.84
CA TYR A 354 4.93 4.54 -8.57
C TYR A 354 4.55 5.92 -8.03
N VAL A 355 3.26 6.19 -7.95
CA VAL A 355 2.72 7.33 -7.21
C VAL A 355 2.63 6.93 -5.74
N VAL A 356 3.24 7.70 -4.85
CA VAL A 356 3.24 7.41 -3.40
C VAL A 356 2.77 8.65 -2.64
N GLY A 357 1.62 8.56 -1.98
CA GLY A 357 1.00 9.66 -1.25
C GLY A 357 1.65 9.91 0.11
N HIS A 358 1.99 11.17 0.38
CA HIS A 358 2.61 11.61 1.62
C HIS A 358 1.60 11.89 2.75
N GLY A 359 0.30 11.89 2.48
CA GLY A 359 -0.74 12.20 3.47
C GLY A 359 -1.00 13.69 3.67
N ASP A 360 -0.11 14.56 3.21
CA ASP A 360 -0.23 16.03 3.29
C ASP A 360 -0.65 16.69 1.95
N GLY A 361 -1.18 15.89 1.02
CA GLY A 361 -1.58 16.33 -0.32
C GLY A 361 -0.46 16.34 -1.36
N TYR A 362 0.76 15.97 -0.97
CA TYR A 362 1.89 15.78 -1.88
C TYR A 362 2.20 14.32 -2.11
N TYR A 363 2.94 14.06 -3.18
CA TYR A 363 3.29 12.74 -3.66
C TYR A 363 4.74 12.73 -4.14
N SER A 364 5.39 11.58 -4.04
CA SER A 364 6.54 11.25 -4.86
C SER A 364 6.10 10.48 -6.10
N LEU A 365 6.82 10.66 -7.20
CA LEU A 365 6.68 9.86 -8.41
C LEU A 365 8.01 9.13 -8.62
N ILE A 366 8.03 7.84 -8.36
CA ILE A 366 9.25 7.01 -8.46
C ILE A 366 9.20 6.19 -9.73
N ASN A 367 10.19 6.34 -10.61
CA ASN A 367 10.23 5.61 -11.87
C ASN A 367 10.35 4.10 -11.63
N ALA A 368 9.50 3.30 -12.28
CA ALA A 368 9.43 1.86 -12.04
C ALA A 368 10.61 1.06 -12.63
N ASN A 369 11.45 1.68 -13.47
CA ASN A 369 12.67 1.08 -14.01
C ASN A 369 13.90 1.40 -13.16
N SER A 370 14.13 2.69 -12.88
CA SER A 370 15.34 3.15 -12.18
C SER A 370 15.21 3.21 -10.66
N LEU A 371 13.97 3.23 -10.14
CA LEU A 371 13.65 3.53 -8.74
C LEU A 371 14.15 4.92 -8.28
N LEU A 372 14.35 5.84 -9.22
CA LEU A 372 14.67 7.24 -8.98
C LEU A 372 13.40 8.10 -8.97
N GLY A 373 13.42 9.22 -8.23
CA GLY A 373 12.30 10.16 -8.15
C GLY A 373 12.26 11.13 -9.33
N LEU A 374 11.05 11.52 -9.73
CA LEU A 374 10.81 12.67 -10.60
C LEU A 374 11.29 13.95 -9.90
N ASP A 375 12.16 14.69 -10.57
CA ASP A 375 12.97 15.75 -9.97
C ASP A 375 12.86 17.03 -10.78
N ASP A 376 12.54 18.13 -10.09
CA ASP A 376 12.80 19.46 -10.61
C ASP A 376 14.31 19.73 -10.62
N TYR A 377 14.90 19.73 -11.82
CA TYR A 377 16.34 19.79 -12.00
C TYR A 377 16.96 21.01 -11.31
N ASN A 378 17.90 20.74 -10.40
CA ASN A 378 18.56 21.73 -9.55
C ASN A 378 17.63 22.53 -8.61
N ASN A 379 16.42 22.04 -8.29
CA ASN A 379 15.41 22.76 -7.51
C ASN A 379 15.21 24.19 -8.02
N SER A 380 14.84 24.33 -9.29
CA SER A 380 14.73 25.64 -9.94
C SER A 380 13.34 26.24 -9.74
N THR A 381 13.26 27.57 -9.60
CA THR A 381 11.98 28.30 -9.65
C THR A 381 11.72 28.93 -11.02
N THR A 382 12.51 28.57 -12.03
CA THR A 382 12.50 29.20 -13.35
C THR A 382 11.65 28.40 -14.34
N ALA A 383 10.65 29.05 -14.93
CA ALA A 383 9.87 28.46 -16.03
C ALA A 383 10.79 28.12 -17.21
N GLY A 384 10.61 26.91 -17.77
CA GLY A 384 11.45 26.37 -18.81
C GLY A 384 12.53 25.41 -18.31
N THR A 385 12.70 25.26 -17.00
CA THR A 385 13.66 24.30 -16.45
C THR A 385 13.21 22.88 -16.74
N ASN A 386 14.16 22.02 -17.14
CA ASN A 386 13.90 20.62 -17.42
C ASN A 386 13.47 19.85 -16.18
N ILE A 387 12.70 18.79 -16.41
CA ILE A 387 12.42 17.76 -15.42
C ILE A 387 13.32 16.57 -15.69
N ALA A 388 13.90 16.02 -14.64
CA ALA A 388 14.80 14.88 -14.70
C ALA A 388 14.35 13.79 -13.72
N GLN A 389 15.10 12.69 -13.69
CA GLN A 389 15.08 11.78 -12.54
C GLN A 389 16.34 11.97 -11.69
N TRP A 390 16.21 11.76 -10.39
CA TRP A 390 17.33 11.76 -9.46
C TRP A 390 17.10 10.80 -8.29
N SER A 391 18.17 10.43 -7.59
CA SER A 391 18.08 9.67 -6.34
C SER A 391 17.14 10.38 -5.40
N TYR A 392 16.15 9.67 -4.86
CA TYR A 392 15.16 10.30 -4.01
C TYR A 392 15.80 10.71 -2.67
N TRP A 393 15.68 11.99 -2.32
CA TRP A 393 16.27 12.56 -1.12
C TRP A 393 15.22 13.27 -0.23
N GLY A 394 13.93 13.20 -0.60
CA GLY A 394 12.82 13.74 0.18
C GLY A 394 12.61 15.25 0.04
N GLY A 395 13.37 15.90 -0.84
CA GLY A 395 13.31 17.33 -1.07
C GLY A 395 12.03 17.86 -1.67
N LEU A 396 11.75 19.15 -1.45
CA LEU A 396 10.58 19.82 -2.03
C LEU A 396 10.57 19.78 -3.57
N GLY A 397 11.73 19.75 -4.22
CA GLY A 397 11.82 19.61 -5.69
C GLY A 397 11.45 18.22 -6.22
N GLN A 398 11.29 17.22 -5.34
CA GLN A 398 10.84 15.86 -5.70
C GLN A 398 9.43 15.56 -5.19
N GLN A 399 8.72 16.57 -4.71
CA GLN A 399 7.37 16.46 -4.19
C GLN A 399 6.39 17.19 -5.10
N TRP A 400 5.31 16.50 -5.43
CA TRP A 400 4.39 16.90 -6.47
C TRP A 400 2.96 16.93 -5.94
N ARG A 401 2.18 17.94 -6.35
CA ARG A 401 0.75 18.04 -6.06
C ARG A 401 -0.04 17.84 -7.35
N PHE A 402 -1.10 17.06 -7.26
CA PHE A 402 -2.07 16.90 -8.33
C PHE A 402 -3.24 17.86 -8.14
N ALA A 403 -3.77 18.39 -9.23
CA ALA A 403 -5.03 19.12 -9.25
C ALA A 403 -5.83 18.74 -10.50
N SER A 404 -7.15 18.71 -10.41
CA SER A 404 -8.03 18.31 -11.50
C SER A 404 -8.61 19.52 -12.24
N PRO A 405 -7.98 20.02 -13.32
CA PRO A 405 -8.53 21.13 -14.11
C PRO A 405 -9.74 20.72 -14.96
N ALA A 406 -9.91 19.43 -15.25
CA ALA A 406 -11.00 18.87 -16.02
C ALA A 406 -11.22 17.39 -15.64
N ALA A 407 -12.41 16.86 -15.93
CA ALA A 407 -12.73 15.46 -15.67
C ALA A 407 -11.72 14.51 -16.36
N GLY A 408 -11.11 13.61 -15.59
CA GLY A 408 -10.16 12.61 -16.08
C GLY A 408 -8.72 13.10 -16.32
N TYR A 409 -8.43 14.37 -16.05
CA TYR A 409 -7.09 14.94 -16.28
C TYR A 409 -6.57 15.67 -15.04
N GLN A 410 -5.25 15.63 -14.85
CA GLN A 410 -4.55 16.28 -13.75
C GLN A 410 -3.49 17.25 -14.27
N THR A 411 -3.32 18.38 -13.61
CA THR A 411 -2.05 19.12 -13.60
C THR A 411 -1.19 18.61 -12.45
N ILE A 412 0.13 18.69 -12.62
CA ILE A 412 1.10 18.16 -11.67
C ILE A 412 2.11 19.27 -11.38
N SER A 413 2.04 19.84 -10.19
CA SER A 413 2.85 21.01 -9.81
C SER A 413 3.89 20.64 -8.76
N ASN A 414 5.09 21.18 -8.92
CA ASN A 414 6.19 20.97 -7.99
C ASN A 414 5.96 21.74 -6.68
N ARG A 415 6.27 21.14 -5.52
CA ARG A 415 6.09 21.76 -4.20
C ARG A 415 7.03 22.94 -3.97
N TYR A 416 8.25 22.88 -4.49
CA TYR A 416 9.25 23.93 -4.31
C TYR A 416 8.94 25.16 -5.16
N SER A 417 8.75 24.98 -6.47
CA SER A 417 8.60 26.09 -7.41
C SER A 417 7.16 26.57 -7.63
N ASN A 418 6.16 25.76 -7.30
CA ASN A 418 4.75 25.91 -7.71
C ASN A 418 4.51 25.91 -9.24
N LEU A 419 5.51 25.58 -10.05
CA LEU A 419 5.36 25.43 -11.49
C LEU A 419 4.87 24.02 -11.85
N THR A 420 4.28 23.89 -13.03
CA THR A 420 3.55 22.68 -13.47
C THR A 420 4.32 21.95 -14.56
N LEU A 421 4.26 20.61 -14.55
CA LEU A 421 4.77 19.77 -15.63
C LEU A 421 4.15 20.19 -16.97
N ASP A 422 5.00 20.41 -17.97
CA ASP A 422 4.63 20.96 -19.26
C ASP A 422 5.41 20.23 -20.37
N VAL A 423 4.72 19.85 -21.45
CA VAL A 423 5.39 19.39 -22.68
C VAL A 423 5.89 20.61 -23.47
N LEU A 424 7.22 20.75 -23.55
CA LEU A 424 7.89 21.89 -24.16
C LEU A 424 7.32 22.22 -25.56
N ASN A 425 7.02 23.50 -25.76
CA ASN A 425 6.54 24.07 -27.03
C ASN A 425 5.25 23.42 -27.56
N LEU A 426 4.38 22.88 -26.69
CA LEU A 426 3.17 22.16 -27.08
C LEU A 426 3.44 21.05 -28.10
N SER A 427 4.62 20.42 -28.00
CA SER A 427 5.03 19.42 -28.97
C SER A 427 4.19 18.15 -28.85
N THR A 428 3.90 17.52 -29.99
CA THR A 428 3.33 16.16 -30.07
C THR A 428 4.34 15.13 -30.57
N ALA A 429 5.60 15.56 -30.79
CA ALA A 429 6.66 14.69 -31.27
C ALA A 429 7.13 13.69 -30.20
N GLU A 430 7.68 12.56 -30.65
CA GLU A 430 8.44 11.66 -29.79
C GLU A 430 9.62 12.38 -29.15
N ASN A 431 9.93 12.01 -27.91
CA ASN A 431 11.08 12.50 -27.16
C ASN A 431 11.06 14.01 -26.87
N ALA A 432 9.90 14.68 -27.03
CA ALA A 432 9.77 16.07 -26.61
C ALA A 432 9.96 16.17 -25.09
N GLN A 433 10.79 17.13 -24.68
CA GLN A 433 11.20 17.30 -23.29
C GLN A 433 10.02 17.73 -22.40
N ILE A 434 10.06 17.27 -21.15
CA ILE A 434 9.18 17.74 -20.09
C ILE A 434 9.94 18.78 -19.28
N ILE A 435 9.30 19.92 -19.08
CA ILE A 435 9.80 21.05 -18.32
C ILE A 435 8.81 21.39 -17.21
N GLN A 436 9.18 22.30 -16.33
CA GLN A 436 8.23 23.04 -15.50
C GLN A 436 7.90 24.41 -16.11
N TRP A 437 6.63 24.81 -16.08
CA TRP A 437 6.16 26.09 -16.62
C TRP A 437 5.07 26.72 -15.77
N ASN A 438 4.82 28.01 -15.99
CA ASN A 438 3.68 28.71 -15.38
C ASN A 438 2.37 28.00 -15.75
N LEU A 439 1.47 27.85 -14.79
CA LEU A 439 0.18 27.20 -15.03
C LEU A 439 -0.66 28.02 -16.03
N THR A 440 -0.99 27.41 -17.17
CA THR A 440 -1.87 27.97 -18.21
C THR A 440 -3.15 27.15 -18.39
N ASN A 441 -3.23 25.96 -17.79
CA ASN A 441 -4.27 24.95 -18.04
C ASN A 441 -4.37 24.49 -19.50
N ALA A 442 -3.36 24.73 -20.34
CA ALA A 442 -3.31 24.20 -21.70
C ALA A 442 -3.14 22.67 -21.70
N ASN A 443 -3.54 22.00 -22.80
CA ASN A 443 -3.56 20.54 -22.88
C ASN A 443 -2.16 19.89 -22.72
N ASN A 444 -1.07 20.60 -23.01
CA ASN A 444 0.31 20.13 -22.79
C ASN A 444 0.71 20.08 -21.30
N GLN A 445 -0.10 20.64 -20.40
CA GLN A 445 0.10 20.60 -18.94
C GLN A 445 -0.81 19.61 -18.22
N GLN A 446 -1.64 18.88 -18.99
CA GLN A 446 -2.67 18.01 -18.45
C GLN A 446 -2.34 16.55 -18.74
N TRP A 447 -2.54 15.69 -17.74
CA TRP A 447 -2.14 14.29 -17.77
C TRP A 447 -3.31 13.40 -17.37
N SER A 448 -3.61 12.36 -18.16
CA SER A 448 -4.46 11.27 -17.70
C SER A 448 -3.63 10.22 -16.97
N LEU A 449 -4.20 9.61 -15.94
CA LEU A 449 -3.56 8.58 -15.12
C LEU A 449 -4.27 7.25 -15.34
N SER A 450 -3.52 6.18 -15.58
CA SER A 450 -4.04 4.81 -15.64
C SER A 450 -3.09 3.84 -14.95
N ARG A 451 -3.60 2.69 -14.50
CA ARG A 451 -2.73 1.55 -14.17
C ARG A 451 -2.05 1.03 -15.47
N PRO A 452 -0.83 0.45 -15.37
CA PRO A 452 -0.05 0.01 -16.53
C PRO A 452 -0.63 -1.19 -17.29
#